data_AF-A0A3P1Z572-F1
#
_entry.id   AF-A0A3P1Z572-F1
#
_cell.length_a   1.000
_cell.length_b   1.000
_cell.length_c   1.000
_cell.angle_alpha   90.00
_cell.angle_beta   90.00
_cell.angle_gamma   90.00
#
_symmetry.space_group_name_H-M   'P 1'
#
loop_
_entity.id
_entity.type
_entity.pdbx_description
1 polymer ?
#
loop_
_entity_poly.entity_id
_entity_poly.type
_entity_poly.pdbx_seq_one_letter_code
_entity_poly.pdbx_strand_id
1 'polypeptide(L)'
;MKAKDLLGLVCLLAVIGLSGCGSDEFAERNAYENSRSQWADLKKAKGNSYVYRVSRSSWTGWSSYTDIQVENGAVTARSFYEVTPLQHADGSFRYKKEGGFLCDTTCVYTESVNDIGTHEQGDKPLTMDELYEVYGKYLMVDRKQNTLYFETDTQGILKLCGYFPNTCADDCFRGIDIESFRWLKK
;
A
#
# COMPACT_ATOMS: atom_id res chain seq x y z
N MET A 1 -14.31 77.29 25.32
CA MET A 1 -13.00 76.60 25.23
C MET A 1 -13.16 75.43 24.27
N LYS A 2 -12.36 75.38 23.19
CA LYS A 2 -12.49 74.46 22.05
C LYS A 2 -11.62 73.21 22.23
N ALA A 3 -12.09 72.06 21.76
CA ALA A 3 -11.34 71.00 21.06
C ALA A 3 -12.39 70.08 20.40
N LYS A 4 -12.78 70.26 19.14
CA LYS A 4 -12.09 69.88 17.88
C LYS A 4 -11.69 68.41 17.83
N ASP A 5 -12.46 67.68 17.03
CA ASP A 5 -12.03 66.67 16.05
C ASP A 5 -10.83 65.80 16.44
N LEU A 6 -11.11 64.53 16.76
CA LEU A 6 -10.15 63.46 16.56
C LEU A 6 -10.75 62.41 15.60
N LEU A 7 -10.39 62.59 14.34
CA LEU A 7 -10.41 61.58 13.29
C LEU A 7 -9.57 60.37 13.76
N GLY A 8 -10.08 59.15 13.61
CA GLY A 8 -9.34 57.95 13.98
C GLY A 8 -10.03 56.68 13.51
N LEU A 9 -10.09 56.49 12.19
CA LEU A 9 -10.44 55.26 11.51
C LEU A 9 -9.61 54.09 12.06
N VAL A 10 -10.23 53.15 12.78
CA VAL A 10 -9.65 51.82 13.06
C VAL A 10 -10.64 50.77 12.58
N CYS A 11 -10.61 50.52 11.26
CA CYS A 11 -10.95 49.23 10.71
C CYS A 11 -9.67 48.39 10.72
N LEU A 12 -9.58 47.35 11.54
CA LEU A 12 -8.88 46.11 11.17
C LEU A 12 -9.20 44.96 12.15
N LEU A 13 -10.11 44.09 11.70
CA LEU A 13 -10.01 42.64 11.69
C LEU A 13 -9.23 41.96 12.83
N ALA A 14 -9.97 41.37 13.76
CA ALA A 14 -9.52 40.15 14.44
C ALA A 14 -10.67 39.14 14.49
N VAL A 15 -11.20 38.78 13.31
CA VAL A 15 -11.79 37.44 13.13
C VAL A 15 -10.60 36.52 12.92
N ILE A 16 -10.04 36.00 14.01
CA ILE A 16 -9.15 34.85 13.92
C ILE A 16 -10.07 33.70 13.50
N GLY A 17 -10.12 33.47 12.19
CA GLY A 17 -10.83 32.36 11.59
C GLY A 17 -10.34 31.06 12.22
N LEU A 18 -11.25 30.36 12.88
CA LEU A 18 -11.15 28.94 13.12
C LEU A 18 -11.23 28.24 11.76
N SER A 19 -10.10 28.10 11.08
CA SER A 19 -10.05 27.38 9.80
C SER A 19 -8.68 26.77 9.61
N GLY A 20 -8.52 25.54 10.09
CA GLY A 20 -7.31 24.77 9.86
C GLY A 20 -7.13 23.58 10.78
N CYS A 21 -8.14 22.71 10.92
CA CYS A 21 -7.90 21.33 11.37
C CYS A 21 -9.12 20.48 10.97
N GLY A 22 -9.08 19.89 9.78
CA GLY A 22 -10.17 19.03 9.30
C GLY A 22 -9.99 18.54 7.87
N SER A 23 -9.22 19.26 7.03
CA SER A 23 -8.89 18.80 5.67
C SER A 23 -8.10 17.49 5.68
N ASP A 24 -7.17 17.38 6.64
CA ASP A 24 -6.22 16.27 6.69
C ASP A 24 -6.89 14.98 7.21
N GLU A 25 -7.97 15.10 7.98
CA GLU A 25 -8.69 13.95 8.53
C GLU A 25 -9.40 13.11 7.45
N PHE A 26 -9.65 13.70 6.28
CA PHE A 26 -10.37 13.06 5.17
C PHE A 26 -9.49 12.77 3.95
N ALA A 27 -8.24 13.22 3.91
CA ALA A 27 -7.39 13.12 2.72
C ALA A 27 -7.14 11.67 2.30
N GLU A 28 -6.69 10.80 3.21
CA GLU A 28 -6.40 9.38 2.90
C GLU A 28 -7.68 8.61 2.56
N ARG A 29 -8.80 8.93 3.23
CA ARG A 29 -10.09 8.29 2.96
C ARG A 29 -10.60 8.65 1.57
N ASN A 30 -10.53 9.93 1.19
CA ASN A 30 -10.95 10.37 -0.13
C ASN A 30 -10.03 9.78 -1.23
N ALA A 31 -8.72 9.74 -0.99
CA ALA A 31 -7.78 9.09 -1.89
C ALA A 31 -8.08 7.59 -2.03
N TYR A 32 -8.41 6.91 -0.93
CA TYR A 32 -8.82 5.50 -0.93
C TYR A 32 -10.07 5.26 -1.77
N GLU A 33 -11.15 6.03 -1.58
CA GLU A 33 -12.39 5.83 -2.34
C GLU A 33 -12.18 6.14 -3.83
N ASN A 34 -11.42 7.17 -4.16
CA ASN A 34 -11.05 7.48 -5.55
C ASN A 34 -10.27 6.32 -6.18
N SER A 35 -9.28 5.80 -5.47
CA SER A 35 -8.47 4.67 -5.94
C SER A 35 -9.30 3.40 -6.11
N ARG A 36 -10.21 3.11 -5.18
CA ARG A 36 -11.12 1.96 -5.26
C ARG A 36 -12.07 2.07 -6.46
N SER A 37 -12.57 3.27 -6.75
CA SER A 37 -13.35 3.53 -7.97
C SER A 37 -12.52 3.31 -9.23
N GLN A 38 -11.30 3.88 -9.27
CA GLN A 38 -10.37 3.72 -10.39
C GLN A 38 -10.04 2.25 -10.66
N TRP A 39 -9.82 1.46 -9.60
CA TRP A 39 -9.64 0.02 -9.69
C TRP A 39 -10.84 -0.67 -10.35
N ALA A 40 -12.06 -0.35 -9.93
CA ALA A 40 -13.27 -0.94 -10.49
C ALA A 40 -13.41 -0.69 -12.01
N ASP A 41 -13.03 0.50 -12.47
CA ASP A 41 -13.08 0.86 -13.89
C ASP A 41 -11.97 0.18 -14.70
N LEU A 42 -10.74 0.18 -14.19
CA LEU A 42 -9.62 -0.51 -14.85
C LEU A 42 -9.86 -2.02 -14.93
N LYS A 43 -10.39 -2.63 -13.87
CA LYS A 43 -10.76 -4.05 -13.81
C LYS A 43 -11.69 -4.44 -14.97
N LYS A 44 -12.73 -3.63 -15.21
CA LYS A 44 -13.67 -3.81 -16.34
C LYS A 44 -12.98 -3.64 -17.69
N ALA A 45 -12.14 -2.61 -17.83
CA ALA A 45 -11.46 -2.31 -19.09
C ALA A 45 -10.40 -3.36 -19.47
N LYS A 46 -9.66 -3.89 -18.49
CA LYS A 46 -8.46 -4.70 -18.69
C LYS A 46 -8.65 -6.20 -18.49
N GLY A 47 -9.76 -6.65 -17.88
CA GLY A 47 -10.15 -8.07 -17.85
C GLY A 47 -9.82 -8.83 -16.55
N ASN A 48 -9.65 -8.12 -15.42
CA ASN A 48 -9.48 -8.70 -14.09
C ASN A 48 -8.40 -9.80 -13.94
N SER A 49 -7.38 -9.76 -14.80
CA SER A 49 -6.23 -10.65 -14.75
C SER A 49 -4.94 -9.83 -14.63
N TYR A 50 -4.14 -10.10 -13.62
CA TYR A 50 -2.99 -9.28 -13.25
C TYR A 50 -2.03 -10.06 -12.34
N VAL A 51 -0.84 -9.53 -12.18
CA VAL A 51 0.09 -9.94 -11.13
C VAL A 51 0.50 -8.71 -10.36
N TYR A 52 0.52 -8.81 -9.04
CA TYR A 52 1.08 -7.79 -8.18
C TYR A 52 2.11 -8.39 -7.23
N ARG A 53 3.04 -7.56 -6.77
CA ARG A 53 4.09 -7.92 -5.82
C ARG A 53 3.94 -7.10 -4.56
N VAL A 54 3.88 -7.77 -3.43
CA VAL A 54 3.96 -7.15 -2.11
C VAL A 54 5.41 -7.15 -1.64
N SER A 55 5.87 -6.03 -1.10
CA SER A 55 7.16 -5.90 -0.43
C SER A 55 7.00 -5.88 1.09
N ARG A 56 7.87 -6.60 1.78
CA ARG A 56 8.09 -6.46 3.22
C ARG A 56 9.58 -6.22 3.45
N SER A 57 9.91 -5.34 4.38
CA SER A 57 11.29 -5.09 4.77
C SER A 57 11.40 -4.94 6.29
N SER A 58 12.60 -5.20 6.80
CA SER A 58 12.98 -5.01 8.18
C SER A 58 14.19 -4.08 8.26
N TRP A 59 14.29 -3.32 9.34
CA TRP A 59 15.44 -2.47 9.64
C TRP A 59 16.76 -3.23 9.65
N THR A 60 16.75 -4.54 9.90
CA THR A 60 17.96 -5.39 9.87
C THR A 60 18.47 -5.70 8.46
N GLY A 61 17.81 -5.18 7.42
CA GLY A 61 18.17 -5.40 6.01
C GLY A 61 17.61 -6.67 5.41
N TRP A 62 16.70 -7.36 6.10
CA TRP A 62 15.92 -8.44 5.51
C TRP A 62 14.78 -7.84 4.68
N SER A 63 14.53 -8.42 3.51
CA SER A 63 13.37 -8.12 2.67
C SER A 63 12.71 -9.41 2.22
N SER A 64 11.42 -9.35 1.98
CA SER A 64 10.70 -10.42 1.29
C SER A 64 9.72 -9.86 0.29
N TYR A 65 9.38 -10.70 -0.67
CA TYR A 65 8.46 -10.37 -1.74
C TYR A 65 7.44 -11.48 -1.88
N THR A 66 6.19 -11.10 -2.12
CA THR A 66 5.14 -12.06 -2.47
C THR A 66 4.51 -11.65 -3.79
N ASP A 67 4.71 -12.44 -4.83
CA ASP A 67 3.98 -12.30 -6.09
C ASP A 67 2.64 -13.02 -5.98
N ILE A 68 1.55 -12.35 -6.32
CA ILE A 68 0.22 -12.94 -6.43
C ILE A 68 -0.28 -12.76 -7.86
N GLN A 69 -0.58 -13.88 -8.51
CA GLN A 69 -1.20 -13.92 -9.82
C GLN A 69 -2.70 -14.13 -9.68
N VAL A 70 -3.46 -13.27 -10.35
CA VAL A 70 -4.91 -13.34 -10.44
C VAL A 70 -5.29 -13.50 -11.90
N GLU A 71 -6.13 -14.48 -12.21
CA GLU A 71 -6.73 -14.67 -13.52
C GLU A 71 -8.25 -14.71 -13.40
N ASN A 72 -8.92 -13.86 -14.19
CA ASN A 72 -10.37 -13.73 -14.20
C ASN A 72 -10.97 -13.51 -12.80
N GLY A 73 -10.24 -12.81 -11.93
CA GLY A 73 -10.65 -12.53 -10.55
C GLY A 73 -10.40 -13.63 -9.54
N ALA A 74 -9.74 -14.73 -9.90
CA ALA A 74 -9.33 -15.77 -8.96
C ALA A 74 -7.80 -15.80 -8.82
N VAL A 75 -7.28 -15.98 -7.60
CA VAL A 75 -5.85 -16.19 -7.40
C VAL A 75 -5.47 -17.55 -7.99
N THR A 76 -4.50 -17.58 -8.90
CA THR A 76 -4.07 -18.80 -9.60
C THR A 76 -2.62 -19.20 -9.31
N ALA A 77 -1.80 -18.27 -8.85
CA ALA A 77 -0.46 -18.56 -8.37
C ALA A 77 -0.01 -17.59 -7.28
N ARG A 78 0.89 -18.05 -6.43
CA ARG A 78 1.57 -17.26 -5.40
C ARG A 78 3.03 -17.68 -5.32
N SER A 79 3.95 -16.74 -5.27
CA SER A 79 5.38 -17.02 -5.12
C SER A 79 5.96 -16.17 -4.01
N PHE A 80 6.80 -16.76 -3.17
CA PHE A 80 7.44 -16.07 -2.06
C PHE A 80 8.96 -16.06 -2.22
N TYR A 81 9.56 -14.91 -1.96
CA TYR A 81 11.00 -14.68 -2.09
C TYR A 81 11.53 -14.05 -0.81
N GLU A 82 12.71 -14.48 -0.38
CA GLU A 82 13.43 -13.90 0.75
C GLU A 82 14.82 -13.44 0.34
N VAL A 83 15.16 -12.27 0.83
CA VAL A 83 16.40 -11.57 0.52
C VAL A 83 17.05 -11.14 1.82
N THR A 84 18.27 -11.61 2.03
CA THR A 84 19.12 -11.26 3.18
C THR A 84 20.37 -10.52 2.70
N PRO A 85 21.00 -9.68 3.56
CA PRO A 85 22.19 -8.93 3.18
C PRO A 85 23.34 -9.79 2.64
N LEU A 86 23.45 -11.05 3.10
CA LEU A 86 24.49 -11.99 2.65
C LEU A 86 24.27 -12.49 1.21
N GLN A 87 23.03 -12.57 0.73
CA GLN A 87 22.71 -13.00 -0.63
C GLN A 87 23.05 -11.95 -1.70
N HIS A 88 23.19 -10.67 -1.31
CA HIS A 88 23.63 -9.60 -2.21
C HIS A 88 25.15 -9.38 -2.25
N ALA A 89 25.90 -9.98 -1.32
CA ALA A 89 27.32 -9.71 -1.14
C ALA A 89 28.20 -10.33 -2.24
N ASP A 90 27.76 -11.41 -2.91
CA ASP A 90 28.54 -12.09 -3.96
C ASP A 90 28.05 -11.83 -5.39
N GLY A 91 26.92 -11.12 -5.55
CA GLY A 91 26.34 -10.75 -6.84
C GLY A 91 25.85 -11.92 -7.71
N SER A 92 25.75 -13.15 -7.17
CA SER A 92 25.43 -14.34 -7.95
C SER A 92 23.93 -14.68 -7.93
N PHE A 93 23.23 -14.47 -9.05
CA PHE A 93 21.89 -15.02 -9.26
C PHE A 93 22.03 -16.48 -9.72
N ARG A 94 21.57 -17.46 -8.92
CA ARG A 94 21.47 -18.87 -9.35
C ARG A 94 20.01 -19.21 -9.57
N TYR A 95 19.68 -19.86 -10.68
CA TYR A 95 18.29 -20.21 -11.02
C TYR A 95 17.97 -21.64 -10.60
N LYS A 96 16.83 -21.87 -9.94
CA LYS A 96 16.19 -23.17 -9.72
C LYS A 96 14.95 -23.31 -10.59
N LYS A 97 14.73 -24.51 -11.16
CA LYS A 97 13.50 -24.83 -11.91
C LYS A 97 12.62 -25.71 -11.04
N GLU A 98 11.46 -25.20 -10.67
CA GLU A 98 10.47 -25.91 -9.86
C GLU A 98 9.09 -25.69 -10.47
N GLY A 99 8.30 -26.76 -10.68
CA GLY A 99 6.95 -26.66 -11.27
C GLY A 99 6.86 -26.10 -12.71
N GLY A 100 7.98 -26.01 -13.45
CA GLY A 100 8.00 -25.46 -14.81
C GLY A 100 8.29 -23.95 -14.89
N PHE A 101 8.45 -23.27 -13.76
CA PHE A 101 8.84 -21.87 -13.68
C PHE A 101 10.35 -21.71 -13.39
N LEU A 102 10.95 -20.66 -13.94
CA LEU A 102 12.32 -20.25 -13.60
C LEU A 102 12.25 -19.39 -12.32
N CYS A 103 12.77 -19.90 -11.20
CA CYS A 103 12.95 -19.17 -9.95
C CYS A 103 14.43 -18.86 -9.73
N ASP A 104 14.79 -17.74 -9.10
CA ASP A 104 16.18 -17.54 -8.65
C ASP A 104 16.41 -18.14 -7.25
N THR A 105 17.60 -17.93 -6.67
CA THR A 105 17.99 -18.41 -5.33
C THR A 105 17.27 -17.75 -4.17
N THR A 106 16.56 -16.65 -4.41
CA THR A 106 15.79 -15.94 -3.38
C THR A 106 14.36 -16.47 -3.27
N CYS A 107 13.86 -17.13 -4.32
CA CYS A 107 12.56 -17.79 -4.33
C CYS A 107 12.55 -18.99 -3.36
N VAL A 108 11.72 -18.89 -2.32
CA VAL A 108 11.55 -19.94 -1.31
C VAL A 108 10.61 -21.02 -1.86
N TYR A 109 9.42 -20.64 -2.30
CA TYR A 109 8.42 -21.55 -2.84
C TYR A 109 7.52 -20.88 -3.89
N THR A 110 6.80 -21.70 -4.64
CA THR A 110 5.68 -21.30 -5.48
C THR A 110 4.46 -22.18 -5.18
N GLU A 111 3.29 -21.58 -5.23
CA GLU A 111 1.98 -22.22 -5.10
C GLU A 111 1.22 -22.03 -6.41
N SER A 112 0.48 -23.06 -6.79
CA SER A 112 -0.44 -23.12 -7.91
C SER A 112 -1.88 -23.28 -7.41
N VAL A 113 -2.85 -23.30 -8.32
CA VAL A 113 -4.28 -23.49 -8.02
C VAL A 113 -4.56 -24.65 -7.04
N ASN A 114 -3.74 -25.70 -7.03
CA ASN A 114 -3.96 -26.88 -6.19
C ASN A 114 -3.49 -26.71 -4.73
N ASP A 115 -2.64 -25.73 -4.46
CA ASP A 115 -1.91 -25.56 -3.20
C ASP A 115 -1.78 -24.08 -2.77
N ILE A 116 -2.60 -23.19 -3.34
CA ILE A 116 -2.70 -21.78 -2.92
C ILE A 116 -2.94 -21.70 -1.41
N GLY A 117 -2.09 -20.94 -0.72
CA GLY A 117 -2.23 -20.62 0.70
C GLY A 117 -1.86 -21.76 1.65
N THR A 118 -1.11 -22.75 1.17
CA THR A 118 -0.63 -23.87 2.01
C THR A 118 0.63 -23.51 2.82
N HIS A 119 1.40 -22.52 2.38
CA HIS A 119 2.57 -22.01 3.08
C HIS A 119 2.23 -20.78 3.94
N GLU A 120 2.77 -20.77 5.17
CA GLU A 120 2.55 -19.71 6.15
C GLU A 120 3.34 -18.43 5.86
N GLN A 121 4.55 -18.53 5.30
CA GLN A 121 5.36 -17.35 4.97
C GLN A 121 4.74 -16.54 3.83
N GLY A 122 5.17 -15.28 3.68
CA GLY A 122 4.66 -14.36 2.65
C GLY A 122 3.26 -13.81 2.91
N ASP A 123 2.81 -12.92 2.04
CA ASP A 123 1.51 -12.27 2.14
C ASP A 123 0.37 -13.19 1.70
N LYS A 124 -0.81 -13.09 2.34
CA LYS A 124 -1.97 -13.93 2.03
C LYS A 124 -2.36 -13.84 0.55
N PRO A 125 -2.85 -14.94 -0.07
CA PRO A 125 -3.28 -14.95 -1.47
C PRO A 125 -4.60 -14.20 -1.65
N LEU A 126 -4.55 -12.88 -1.68
CA LEU A 126 -5.70 -12.00 -1.82
C LEU A 126 -5.76 -11.42 -3.25
N THR A 127 -6.95 -11.06 -3.69
CA THR A 127 -7.16 -10.22 -4.87
C THR A 127 -7.07 -8.74 -4.49
N MET A 128 -6.89 -7.85 -5.47
CA MET A 128 -6.97 -6.41 -5.22
C MET A 128 -8.32 -5.99 -4.58
N ASP A 129 -9.43 -6.62 -4.97
CA ASP A 129 -10.74 -6.36 -4.35
C ASP A 129 -10.72 -6.64 -2.84
N GLU A 130 -10.14 -7.78 -2.44
CA GLU A 130 -9.96 -8.16 -1.04
C GLU A 130 -8.94 -7.28 -0.33
N LEU A 131 -7.86 -6.86 -1.00
CA LEU A 131 -6.89 -5.92 -0.43
C LEU A 131 -7.55 -4.58 -0.09
N TYR A 132 -8.37 -4.01 -0.98
CA TYR A 132 -9.15 -2.80 -0.67
C TYR A 132 -10.05 -3.03 0.55
N GLU A 133 -10.77 -4.16 0.62
CA GLU A 133 -11.65 -4.44 1.76
C GLU A 133 -10.89 -4.59 3.09
N VAL A 134 -9.79 -5.34 3.09
CA VAL A 134 -9.02 -5.63 4.30
C VAL A 134 -8.31 -4.39 4.79
N TYR A 135 -7.53 -3.74 3.92
CA TYR A 135 -6.65 -2.65 4.31
C TYR A 135 -7.39 -1.30 4.37
N GLY A 136 -8.52 -1.12 3.69
CA GLY A 136 -9.36 0.07 3.85
C GLY A 136 -9.82 0.28 5.30
N LYS A 137 -10.00 -0.80 6.07
CA LYS A 137 -10.33 -0.74 7.51
C LYS A 137 -9.20 -0.11 8.34
N TYR A 138 -7.96 -0.15 7.86
CA TYR A 138 -6.80 0.37 8.57
C TYR A 138 -6.73 1.90 8.51
N LEU A 139 -7.47 2.52 7.59
CA LEU A 139 -7.65 3.97 7.53
C LEU A 139 -8.72 4.48 8.51
N MET A 140 -9.28 3.60 9.36
CA MET A 140 -10.31 3.93 10.35
C MET A 140 -9.79 3.87 11.80
N VAL A 141 -8.50 3.58 12.00
CA VAL A 141 -7.90 3.53 13.34
C VAL A 141 -7.71 4.93 13.92
N ASP A 142 -7.51 5.04 15.24
CA ASP A 142 -7.34 6.33 15.93
C ASP A 142 -6.08 7.06 15.46
N ARG A 143 -6.26 8.20 14.80
CA ARG A 143 -5.19 9.08 14.30
C ARG A 143 -4.34 9.71 15.40
N LYS A 144 -4.83 9.77 16.63
CA LYS A 144 -4.02 10.27 17.76
C LYS A 144 -2.92 9.29 18.17
N GLN A 145 -3.18 8.00 17.96
CA GLN A 145 -2.26 6.92 18.31
C GLN A 145 -1.48 6.40 17.10
N ASN A 146 -1.93 6.72 15.88
CA ASN A 146 -1.39 6.16 14.66
C ASN A 146 -1.25 7.21 13.56
N THR A 147 -0.15 7.14 12.82
CA THR A 147 0.02 7.88 11.57
C THR A 147 -0.49 7.00 10.42
N LEU A 148 -1.47 7.49 9.66
CA LEU A 148 -2.09 6.75 8.56
C LEU A 148 -1.38 7.05 7.23
N TYR A 149 -1.35 6.05 6.35
CA TYR A 149 -0.73 6.15 5.04
C TYR A 149 -1.65 5.57 3.98
N PHE A 150 -1.82 6.32 2.89
CA PHE A 150 -2.45 5.83 1.67
C PHE A 150 -1.74 6.43 0.46
N GLU A 151 -1.26 5.58 -0.44
CA GLU A 151 -0.67 5.99 -1.71
C GLU A 151 -1.24 5.15 -2.86
N THR A 152 -1.24 5.75 -4.05
CA THR A 152 -1.57 5.06 -5.30
C THR A 152 -0.35 4.90 -6.19
N ASP A 153 -0.40 3.94 -7.12
CA ASP A 153 0.53 3.85 -8.23
C ASP A 153 0.23 4.92 -9.31
N THR A 154 0.95 4.85 -10.43
CA THR A 154 0.77 5.76 -11.57
C THR A 154 -0.56 5.56 -12.32
N GLN A 155 -1.26 4.44 -12.10
CA GLN A 155 -2.59 4.17 -12.64
C GLN A 155 -3.71 4.60 -11.67
N GLY A 156 -3.35 5.12 -10.49
CA GLY A 156 -4.30 5.54 -9.46
C GLY A 156 -4.85 4.38 -8.62
N ILE A 157 -4.27 3.17 -8.70
CA ILE A 157 -4.70 2.01 -7.89
C ILE A 157 -3.84 1.88 -6.63
N LEU A 158 -4.33 1.12 -5.65
CA LEU A 158 -3.70 0.94 -4.34
C LEU A 158 -2.22 0.53 -4.49
N LYS A 159 -1.34 1.30 -3.85
CA LYS A 159 0.09 0.99 -3.71
C LYS A 159 0.43 0.77 -2.23
N LEU A 160 0.17 1.77 -1.39
CA LEU A 160 0.43 1.71 0.04
C LEU A 160 -0.89 1.93 0.79
N CYS A 161 -1.20 1.10 1.79
CA CYS A 161 -2.29 1.37 2.71
C CYS A 161 -2.01 0.76 4.07
N GLY A 162 -2.08 1.58 5.12
CA GLY A 162 -1.83 1.13 6.48
C GLY A 162 -1.58 2.25 7.46
N TYR A 163 -0.96 1.91 8.57
CA TYR A 163 -0.57 2.86 9.60
C TYR A 163 0.69 2.44 10.36
N PHE A 164 1.33 3.43 10.97
CA PHE A 164 2.35 3.25 11.99
C PHE A 164 1.81 3.68 13.36
N PRO A 165 1.86 2.82 14.39
CA PRO A 165 1.64 3.25 15.76
C PRO A 165 2.70 4.28 16.18
N ASN A 166 2.28 5.41 16.73
CA ASN A 166 3.17 6.52 17.08
C ASN A 166 4.21 6.16 18.16
N THR A 167 3.96 5.08 18.91
CA THR A 167 4.84 4.60 19.99
C THR A 167 5.82 3.53 19.53
N CYS A 168 5.84 3.16 18.25
CA CYS A 168 6.75 2.14 17.76
C CYS A 168 8.00 2.72 17.09
N ALA A 169 9.15 2.08 17.33
CA ALA A 169 10.42 2.42 16.72
C ALA A 169 10.61 1.70 15.37
N ASP A 170 10.86 0.39 15.39
CA ASP A 170 11.26 -0.38 14.20
C ASP A 170 10.19 -1.41 13.78
N ASP A 171 10.09 -1.71 12.48
CA ASP A 171 9.30 -2.80 11.87
C ASP A 171 7.80 -2.86 12.24
N CYS A 172 7.19 -1.70 12.44
CA CYS A 172 5.83 -1.60 12.96
C CYS A 172 4.76 -1.21 11.95
N PHE A 173 5.10 -1.06 10.67
CA PHE A 173 4.08 -0.80 9.67
C PHE A 173 3.01 -1.89 9.71
N ARG A 174 1.76 -1.49 9.86
CA ARG A 174 0.59 -2.37 9.76
C ARG A 174 -0.13 -2.00 8.48
N GLY A 175 0.02 -2.82 7.46
CA GLY A 175 -0.53 -2.49 6.15
C GLY A 175 0.00 -3.37 5.03
N ILE A 176 -0.18 -2.85 3.82
CA ILE A 176 0.29 -3.43 2.56
C ILE A 176 1.11 -2.39 1.80
N ASP A 177 2.20 -2.84 1.18
CA ASP A 177 2.99 -2.09 0.22
C ASP A 177 3.14 -2.93 -1.05
N ILE A 178 2.51 -2.48 -2.13
CA ILE A 178 2.53 -3.12 -3.44
C ILE A 178 3.65 -2.46 -4.24
N GLU A 179 4.79 -3.16 -4.31
CA GLU A 179 5.97 -2.71 -5.04
C GLU A 179 5.70 -2.61 -6.55
N SER A 180 4.95 -3.58 -7.11
CA SER A 180 4.64 -3.57 -8.53
C SER A 180 3.29 -4.19 -8.84
N PHE A 181 2.68 -3.72 -9.93
CA PHE A 181 1.44 -4.24 -10.49
C PHE A 181 1.56 -4.29 -12.00
N ARG A 182 1.08 -5.37 -12.63
CA ARG A 182 0.97 -5.47 -14.09
C ARG A 182 -0.27 -6.27 -14.49
N TRP A 183 -0.95 -5.79 -15.54
CA TRP A 183 -2.03 -6.53 -16.18
C TRP A 183 -1.47 -7.75 -16.93
N LEU A 184 -2.17 -8.88 -16.86
CA LEU A 184 -1.93 -10.00 -17.76
C LEU A 184 -2.64 -9.70 -19.09
N LYS A 185 -1.95 -9.96 -20.21
CA LYS A 185 -2.54 -9.75 -21.53
C LYS A 185 -3.72 -10.71 -21.71
N LYS A 186 -4.83 -10.19 -22.24
CA LYS A 186 -5.95 -11.00 -22.72
C LYS A 186 -5.54 -11.88 -23.88
#